data_AF-A0A5E4AV75-F1
#
_entry.id   AF-A0A5E4AV75-F1
#
_cell.length_a   1.000
_cell.length_b   1.000
_cell.length_c   1.000
_cell.angle_alpha   90.00
_cell.angle_beta   90.00
_cell.angle_gamma   90.00
#
_symmetry.space_group_name_H-M   'P 1'
#
loop_
_entity.id
_entity.type
_entity.pdbx_description
1 polymer ?
#
loop_
_entity_poly.entity_id
_entity_poly.type
_entity_poly.pdbx_seq_one_letter_code
_entity_poly.pdbx_strand_id
1 'polypeptide(L)'
;MSNNLVTLENGKQLTVKREGLYYVYTQVTFCSNREALSQAPFIVSLCLKSSSESERILLRAATSHSSSKPCGQQSTHLGGVFELQSGASLFVNVTDPSQVSHGTGFTSFGLLKL
;
A
#
# COMPACT_ATOMS: atom_id res chain seq x y z
N MET A 1 -8.63 9.28 28.33
CA MET A 1 -7.63 9.54 27.27
C MET A 1 -7.69 8.38 26.28
N SER A 2 -7.88 8.64 24.99
CA SER A 2 -8.00 7.57 23.99
C SER A 2 -6.64 6.89 23.79
N ASN A 3 -6.51 5.61 24.15
CA ASN A 3 -5.32 4.80 23.92
C ASN A 3 -5.24 4.36 22.44
N ASN A 4 -5.17 5.32 21.51
CA ASN A 4 -5.05 5.02 20.09
C ASN A 4 -3.66 4.44 19.82
N LEU A 5 -3.60 3.12 19.60
CA LEU A 5 -2.37 2.35 19.35
C LEU A 5 -1.81 2.55 17.93
N VAL A 6 -2.68 2.98 17.01
CA VAL A 6 -2.38 3.26 15.61
C VAL A 6 -3.05 4.57 15.23
N THR A 7 -2.38 5.40 14.45
CA THR A 7 -2.91 6.66 13.93
C THR A 7 -2.73 6.75 12.43
N LEU A 8 -3.72 7.31 11.72
CA LEU A 8 -3.57 7.70 10.32
C LEU A 8 -3.06 9.13 10.27
N GLU A 9 -1.82 9.31 9.84
CA GLU A 9 -1.18 10.62 9.74
C GLU A 9 -1.26 11.16 8.31
N ASN A 10 -1.68 12.43 8.19
CA ASN A 10 -1.81 13.16 6.92
C ASN A 10 -2.67 12.45 5.85
N GLY A 11 -3.49 11.47 6.25
CA GLY A 11 -4.26 10.61 5.34
C GLY A 11 -3.40 9.67 4.48
N LYS A 12 -2.11 9.50 4.78
CA LYS A 12 -1.15 8.80 3.90
C LYS A 12 -0.41 7.63 4.55
N GLN A 13 -0.23 7.65 5.87
CA GLN A 13 0.58 6.66 6.57
C GLN A 13 -0.07 6.20 7.87
N LEU A 14 0.06 4.91 8.17
CA LEU A 14 -0.36 4.30 9.44
C LEU A 14 0.85 4.24 10.38
N THR A 15 0.78 4.97 11.48
CA THR A 15 1.86 5.08 12.47
C THR A 15 1.51 4.29 13.72
N VAL A 16 2.38 3.36 14.11
CA VAL A 16 2.19 2.52 15.31
C VAL A 16 2.84 3.16 16.53
N LYS A 17 2.20 3.05 17.70
CA LYS A 17 2.75 3.57 18.98
C LYS A 17 3.32 2.50 19.89
N ARG A 18 3.13 1.23 19.56
CA ARG A 18 3.66 0.10 20.32
C ARG A 18 4.49 -0.76 19.42
N GLU A 19 5.65 -1.16 19.92
CA GLU A 19 6.48 -2.14 19.24
C GLU A 19 5.81 -3.53 19.21
N GLY A 20 6.22 -4.36 18.27
CA GLY A 20 5.83 -5.76 18.19
C GLY A 20 5.61 -6.25 16.76
N LEU A 21 5.06 -7.46 16.65
CA LEU A 21 4.71 -8.06 15.37
C LEU A 21 3.34 -7.60 14.91
N TYR A 22 3.26 -7.23 13.64
CA TYR A 22 2.03 -6.80 12.99
C TYR A 22 1.85 -7.54 11.68
N TYR A 23 0.63 -8.02 11.41
CA TYR A 23 0.24 -8.38 10.07
C TYR A 23 -0.26 -7.11 9.36
N VAL A 24 0.42 -6.74 8.28
CA VAL A 24 0.15 -5.53 7.49
C VAL A 24 -0.33 -5.97 6.12
N TYR A 25 -1.39 -5.36 5.61
CA TYR A 25 -1.95 -5.69 4.31
C TYR A 25 -2.43 -4.47 3.54
N THR A 26 -2.38 -4.56 2.21
CA THR A 26 -2.98 -3.59 1.29
C THR A 26 -3.61 -4.32 0.11
N GLN A 27 -4.73 -3.79 -0.35
CA GLN A 27 -5.32 -4.14 -1.64
C GLN A 27 -5.39 -2.87 -2.48
N VAL A 28 -4.87 -2.92 -3.69
CA VAL A 28 -4.97 -1.84 -4.67
C VAL A 28 -5.64 -2.39 -5.91
N THR A 29 -6.79 -1.82 -6.27
CA THR A 29 -7.39 -2.04 -7.58
C THR A 29 -7.08 -0.86 -8.47
N PHE A 30 -6.70 -1.12 -9.71
CA PHE A 30 -6.37 -0.10 -10.70
C PHE A 30 -6.97 -0.45 -12.05
N CYS A 31 -7.22 0.56 -12.88
CA CYS A 31 -7.68 0.40 -14.25
C CYS A 31 -6.61 0.93 -15.20
N SER A 32 -6.04 0.05 -16.02
CA SER A 32 -4.93 0.40 -16.91
C SER A 32 -5.15 -0.06 -18.34
N ASN A 33 -4.54 0.66 -19.28
CA ASN A 33 -4.53 0.32 -20.70
C ASN A 33 -3.11 0.45 -21.25
N ARG A 34 -2.58 -0.65 -21.80
CA ARG A 34 -1.24 -0.75 -22.37
C ARG A 34 -1.03 0.20 -23.56
N GLU A 35 -2.06 0.50 -24.34
CA GLU A 35 -1.96 1.43 -25.48
C GLU A 35 -1.81 2.89 -25.04
N ALA A 36 -2.27 3.23 -23.83
CA ALA A 36 -2.24 4.59 -23.32
C ALA A 36 -0.93 4.94 -22.59
N LEU A 37 -0.05 3.97 -22.31
CA LEU A 37 1.02 4.11 -21.31
C LEU A 37 2.32 3.39 -21.69
N SER A 38 3.39 3.72 -20.94
CA SER A 38 4.69 3.04 -20.91
C SER A 38 4.57 1.50 -20.83
N GLN A 39 5.54 0.77 -21.39
CA GLN A 39 5.61 -0.69 -21.29
C GLN A 39 5.94 -1.20 -19.87
N ALA A 40 6.27 -0.31 -18.92
CA ALA A 40 6.55 -0.68 -17.54
C ALA A 40 5.29 -1.21 -16.83
N PRO A 41 5.40 -2.18 -15.91
CA PRO A 41 4.25 -2.72 -15.18
C PRO A 41 3.71 -1.71 -14.14
N PHE A 42 2.46 -1.90 -13.74
CA PHE A 42 1.91 -1.25 -12.56
C PHE A 42 2.49 -1.91 -11.30
N ILE A 43 3.18 -1.13 -10.45
CA ILE A 43 3.83 -1.65 -9.24
C ILE A 43 3.12 -1.09 -8.02
N VAL A 44 2.80 -1.98 -7.07
CA VAL A 44 2.36 -1.62 -5.71
C VAL A 44 3.49 -1.96 -4.75
N SER A 45 3.93 -1.01 -3.93
CA SER A 45 4.95 -1.19 -2.90
C SER A 45 4.39 -0.83 -1.53
N LEU A 46 4.47 -1.76 -0.59
CA LEU A 46 4.25 -1.50 0.83
C LEU A 46 5.59 -1.10 1.45
N CYS A 47 5.65 0.10 2.01
CA CYS A 47 6.87 0.71 2.52
C CYS A 47 6.80 0.97 4.02
N LEU A 48 7.97 0.94 4.66
CA LEU A 48 8.19 1.28 6.06
C LEU A 48 9.11 2.50 6.15
N LYS A 49 8.73 3.44 7.02
CA LYS A 49 9.55 4.55 7.47
C LYS A 49 9.78 4.39 8.96
N SER A 50 11.01 4.06 9.35
CA SER A 50 11.40 4.09 10.75
C SER A 50 11.70 5.52 11.20
N SER A 51 11.62 5.81 12.49
CA SER A 51 11.93 7.13 13.05
C SER A 51 13.39 7.55 12.85
N SER A 52 14.30 6.59 12.65
CA SER A 52 15.75 6.80 12.56
C SER A 52 16.38 6.29 11.26
N GLU A 53 15.63 5.68 10.35
CA GLU A 53 16.16 5.05 9.13
C GLU A 53 15.54 5.62 7.86
N SER A 54 16.23 5.44 6.73
CA SER A 54 15.67 5.70 5.41
C SER A 54 14.48 4.79 5.11
N GLU A 55 13.58 5.23 4.25
CA GLU A 55 12.43 4.45 3.82
C GLU A 55 12.88 3.12 3.18
N ARG A 56 12.23 2.01 3.55
CA ARG A 56 12.50 0.68 3.00
C ARG A 56 11.23 0.02 2.48
N ILE A 57 11.34 -0.80 1.44
CA ILE A 57 10.23 -1.59 0.91
C ILE A 57 10.12 -2.89 1.70
N LEU A 58 8.89 -3.21 2.15
CA LEU A 58 8.57 -4.47 2.81
C LEU A 58 8.06 -5.51 1.81
N LEU A 59 7.09 -5.13 0.99
CA LEU A 59 6.49 -5.99 -0.03
C LEU A 59 6.31 -5.22 -1.33
N ARG A 60 6.36 -5.95 -2.45
CA ARG A 60 6.10 -5.41 -3.78
C ARG A 60 5.40 -6.43 -4.66
N ALA A 61 4.49 -5.96 -5.50
CA ALA A 61 3.92 -6.74 -6.59
C ALA A 61 3.91 -5.89 -7.86
N ALA A 62 4.10 -6.55 -9.00
CA ALA A 62 4.10 -5.95 -10.32
C ALA A 62 3.07 -6.65 -11.20
N THR A 63 2.26 -5.87 -11.91
CA THR A 63 1.19 -6.37 -12.76
C THR A 63 1.31 -5.71 -14.13
N SER A 64 1.31 -6.51 -15.20
CA SER A 64 1.29 -5.99 -16.57
C SER A 64 -0.03 -5.28 -16.86
N HIS A 65 0.05 -4.22 -17.67
CA HIS A 65 -1.13 -3.46 -18.09
C HIS A 65 -2.05 -4.29 -19.00
N SER A 66 -3.36 -4.11 -18.83
CA SER A 66 -4.37 -4.72 -19.69
C SER A 66 -4.40 -4.11 -21.10
N SER A 67 -4.86 -4.86 -22.10
CA SER A 67 -5.16 -4.38 -23.46
C SER A 67 -6.63 -3.98 -23.67
N SER A 68 -7.46 -4.05 -22.62
CA SER A 68 -8.89 -3.73 -22.70
C SER A 68 -9.15 -2.22 -22.86
N LYS A 69 -10.20 -1.86 -23.61
CA LYS A 69 -10.67 -0.47 -23.81
C LYS A 69 -11.95 -0.21 -23.00
N PRO A 70 -12.10 0.94 -22.32
CA PRO A 70 -11.11 2.03 -22.22
C PRO A 70 -9.90 1.66 -21.34
N CYS A 71 -10.09 0.79 -20.34
CA CYS A 71 -9.03 0.19 -19.52
C CYS A 71 -9.50 -1.16 -18.94
N GLY A 72 -8.57 -2.01 -18.50
CA GLY A 72 -8.88 -3.25 -17.79
C GLY A 72 -8.62 -3.11 -16.30
N GLN A 73 -9.59 -3.54 -15.48
CA GLN A 73 -9.45 -3.55 -14.02
C GLN A 73 -8.68 -4.78 -13.55
N GLN A 74 -7.71 -4.56 -12.66
CA GLN A 74 -6.91 -5.59 -12.01
C GLN A 74 -6.72 -5.21 -10.53
N SER A 75 -6.59 -6.22 -9.68
CA SER A 75 -6.40 -6.03 -8.24
C SER A 75 -5.15 -6.75 -7.76
N THR A 76 -4.41 -6.07 -6.90
CA THR A 76 -3.18 -6.58 -6.27
C THR A 76 -3.36 -6.56 -4.76
N HIS A 77 -3.10 -7.70 -4.12
CA HIS A 77 -3.09 -7.83 -2.67
C HIS A 77 -1.66 -8.11 -2.18
N LEU A 78 -1.24 -7.38 -1.15
CA LEU A 78 0.02 -7.63 -0.44
C LEU A 78 -0.32 -7.81 1.04
N GLY A 79 0.29 -8.81 1.67
CA GLY A 79 0.12 -9.09 3.10
C GLY A 79 1.33 -9.81 3.68
N GLY A 80 1.76 -9.41 4.86
CA GLY A 80 2.92 -10.02 5.53
C GLY A 80 3.04 -9.62 6.99
N VAL A 81 3.80 -10.42 7.74
CA VAL A 81 4.11 -10.15 9.16
C VAL A 81 5.45 -9.43 9.27
N PHE A 82 5.46 -8.31 9.99
CA PHE A 82 6.66 -7.51 10.20
C PHE A 82 6.78 -7.08 11.66
N GLU A 83 8.01 -7.03 12.15
CA GLU A 83 8.33 -6.38 13.41
C GLU A 83 8.40 -4.86 13.18
N LEU A 84 7.58 -4.12 13.93
CA LEU A 84 7.52 -2.67 13.87
C LEU A 84 7.99 -2.07 15.18
N GLN A 85 8.82 -1.04 15.08
CA GLN A 85 9.29 -0.25 16.21
C GLN A 85 8.23 0.81 16.58
N SER A 86 8.28 1.29 17.82
CA SER A 86 7.42 2.42 18.23
C SER A 86 7.71 3.66 17.38
N GLY A 87 6.66 4.31 16.87
CA GLY A 87 6.75 5.45 15.96
C GLY A 87 6.99 5.08 14.49
N ALA A 88 7.12 3.79 14.15
CA ALA A 88 7.26 3.38 12.77
C ALA A 88 5.98 3.65 11.97
N SER A 89 6.16 4.13 10.73
CA SER A 89 5.07 4.50 9.83
C SER A 89 5.07 3.60 8.59
N LEU A 90 3.89 3.13 8.20
CA LEU A 90 3.69 2.32 7.01
C LEU A 90 2.89 3.08 5.97
N PHE A 91 3.25 2.96 4.70
CA PHE A 91 2.55 3.61 3.59
C PHE A 91 2.61 2.76 2.33
N VAL A 92 1.72 3.05 1.37
CA VAL A 92 1.62 2.34 0.10
C VAL A 92 1.93 3.31 -1.03
N ASN A 93 2.90 2.95 -1.87
CA ASN A 93 3.22 3.68 -3.09
C ASN A 93 2.84 2.84 -4.31
N VAL A 94 2.43 3.55 -5.37
CA VAL A 94 2.14 2.95 -6.67
C VAL A 94 2.87 3.68 -7.80
N THR A 95 3.07 3.04 -8.94
CA THR A 95 3.71 3.65 -10.12
C THR A 95 2.92 4.82 -10.70
N ASP A 96 1.60 4.70 -10.77
CA ASP A 96 0.72 5.76 -11.27
C ASP A 96 -0.56 5.84 -10.42
N PRO A 97 -0.66 6.81 -9.49
CA PRO A 97 -1.83 6.92 -8.62
C PRO A 97 -3.10 7.32 -9.37
N SER A 98 -3.01 7.89 -10.58
CA SER A 98 -4.19 8.31 -11.36
C SER A 98 -5.04 7.14 -11.85
N GLN A 99 -4.45 5.94 -11.90
CA GLN A 99 -5.12 4.70 -12.33
C GLN A 99 -5.83 3.96 -11.19
N VAL A 100 -5.62 4.38 -9.94
CA VAL A 100 -6.18 3.69 -8.78
C VAL A 100 -7.70 3.88 -8.74
N SER A 101 -8.41 2.77 -8.57
CA SER A 101 -9.86 2.75 -8.42
C SER A 101 -10.23 3.01 -6.96
N HIS A 102 -11.04 4.04 -6.72
CA HIS A 102 -11.47 4.49 -5.38
C HIS A 102 -12.93 4.14 -5.05
N GLY A 103 -13.60 3.35 -5.88
CA GLY A 103 -14.94 2.87 -5.56
C GLY A 103 -14.95 2.00 -4.29
N THR A 104 -16.11 1.92 -3.63
CA THR A 104 -16.28 1.20 -2.36
C THR A 104 -15.71 -0.22 -2.43
N GLY A 105 -14.76 -0.54 -1.55
CA GLY A 105 -14.18 -1.88 -1.41
C GLY A 105 -13.03 -2.23 -2.37
N PHE A 106 -12.73 -1.38 -3.36
CA PHE A 106 -11.68 -1.68 -4.34
C PHE A 106 -10.26 -1.55 -3.80
N THR A 107 -9.99 -0.47 -3.05
CA THR A 107 -8.66 -0.13 -2.56
C THR A 107 -8.71 0.10 -1.05
N SER A 108 -7.88 -0.62 -0.30
CA SER A 108 -7.85 -0.57 1.17
C SER A 108 -6.45 -0.83 1.72
N PHE A 109 -6.17 -0.30 2.91
CA PHE A 109 -4.90 -0.46 3.59
C PHE A 109 -5.15 -0.62 5.09
N GLY A 110 -4.52 -1.62 5.72
CA GLY A 110 -4.74 -1.91 7.12
C GLY A 110 -3.62 -2.72 7.76
N LEU A 111 -3.74 -2.87 9.08
CA LEU A 111 -2.84 -3.68 9.89
C LEU A 111 -3.54 -4.17 11.16
N LEU A 112 -3.05 -5.26 11.71
CA LEU A 112 -3.44 -5.78 13.01
C LEU A 112 -2.19 -6.18 13.80
N LYS A 113 -2.20 -5.90 15.11
CA LYS A 113 -1.13 -6.31 16.02
C LYS A 113 -1.34 -7.76 16.45
N LEU A 114 -0.27 -8.55 16.46
CA LEU A 114 -0.24 -9.90 17.04
C LEU A 114 0.01 -9.87 18.56
#